data_AF-A0A0B7HRN3-F1
#
_entry.id   AF-A0A0B7HRN3-F1
#
_cell.length_a   1.000
_cell.length_b   1.000
_cell.length_c   1.000
_cell.angle_alpha   90.00
_cell.angle_beta   90.00
_cell.angle_gamma   90.00
#
_symmetry.space_group_name_H-M   'P 1'
#
loop_
_entity.id
_entity.type
_entity.pdbx_description
1 polymer ?
#
loop_
_entity_poly.entity_id
_entity_poly.type
_entity_poly.pdbx_seq_one_letter_code
_entity_poly.pdbx_strand_id
1 'polypeptide(L)' 'MNNQEILSKKIKEAKEGNQKAFSYLLDEFWTDVYNFQQKRIGDENDVEDVVIQTFAKAFDKINTYNEEFAFQKRGS' A
#
# COMPACT_ATOMS: atom_id res chain seq x y z
N MET A 1 -3.52 -20.42 4.61
CA MET A 1 -3.78 -19.21 3.81
C MET A 1 -2.50 -18.84 3.11
N ASN A 2 -2.55 -18.65 1.80
CA ASN A 2 -1.40 -18.14 1.05
C ASN A 2 -1.28 -16.61 1.25
N ASN A 3 -0.15 -16.00 0.87
CA ASN A 3 0.08 -14.55 1.05
C ASN A 3 -0.98 -13.68 0.37
N GLN A 4 -1.58 -14.13 -0.75
CA GLN A 4 -2.61 -13.36 -1.44
C GLN A 4 -3.93 -13.31 -0.66
N GLU A 5 -4.32 -14.41 -0.02
CA GLU A 5 -5.49 -14.44 0.87
C GLU A 5 -5.28 -13.55 2.10
N ILE A 6 -4.07 -13.56 2.66
CA ILE A 6 -3.71 -12.68 3.79
C ILE A 6 -3.80 -11.22 3.36
N LEU A 7 -3.25 -10.87 2.20
CA LEU A 7 -3.30 -9.51 1.67
C LEU A 7 -4.72 -9.03 1.40
N SER A 8 -5.55 -9.82 0.69
CA SER A 8 -6.96 -9.46 0.44
C SER A 8 -7.73 -9.28 1.75
N LYS A 9 -7.52 -10.17 2.74
CA LYS A 9 -8.12 -10.03 4.07
C LYS A 9 -7.69 -8.73 4.75
N LYS A 10 -6.40 -8.37 4.69
CA LYS A 10 -5.87 -7.15 5.31
C LYS A 10 -6.39 -5.89 4.63
N ILE A 11 -6.55 -5.91 3.31
CA ILE A 11 -7.19 -4.80 2.58
C ILE A 11 -8.64 -4.63 3.04
N LYS A 12 -9.40 -5.72 3.19
CA LYS A 12 -10.79 -5.66 3.69
C LYS A 12 -10.86 -5.11 5.12
N GLU A 13 -10.05 -5.64 6.03
CA GLU A 13 -9.96 -5.15 7.40
C GLU A 13 -9.57 -3.66 7.45
N ALA A 14 -8.66 -3.20 6.58
CA ALA A 14 -8.24 -1.81 6.52
C ALA A 14 -9.37 -0.89 5.99
N LYS A 15 -10.17 -1.33 5.02
CA LYS A 15 -11.38 -0.60 4.58
C LYS A 15 -12.39 -0.41 5.71
N GLU A 16 -12.46 -1.35 6.65
CA GLU A 16 -13.30 -1.26 7.85
C GLU A 16 -12.69 -0.40 8.96
N GLY A 17 -11.51 0.21 8.74
CA GLY A 17 -10.85 1.08 9.71
C GLY A 17 -9.92 0.34 10.70
N ASN A 18 -9.57 -0.92 10.44
CA ASN A 18 -8.72 -1.69 11.34
C ASN A 18 -7.26 -1.21 11.29
N GLN A 19 -6.81 -0.54 12.36
CA GLN A 19 -5.44 -0.02 12.48
C GLN A 19 -4.36 -1.09 12.31
N LYS A 20 -4.57 -2.32 12.82
CA LYS A 20 -3.59 -3.40 12.68
C LYS A 20 -3.46 -3.85 11.22
N ALA A 21 -4.53 -3.73 10.45
CA ALA A 21 -4.50 -4.01 9.03
C ALA A 21 -3.78 -2.90 8.25
N PHE A 22 -3.97 -1.64 8.62
CA PHE A 22 -3.17 -0.53 8.08
C PHE A 22 -1.68 -0.69 8.37
N SER A 23 -1.29 -1.00 9.61
CA SER A 23 0.11 -1.25 9.96
C SER A 23 0.70 -2.39 9.15
N TYR A 24 -0.03 -3.51 9.01
CA TYR A 24 0.41 -4.63 8.19
C TYR A 24 0.66 -4.22 6.73
N LEU A 25 -0.27 -3.48 6.11
CA LEU A 25 -0.13 -3.03 4.73
C LEU A 25 1.03 -2.04 4.58
N LEU A 26 1.22 -1.16 5.57
CA LEU A 26 2.35 -0.24 5.58
C LEU A 26 3.66 -1.01 5.65
N ASP A 27 3.83 -1.92 6.60
CA ASP A 27 5.04 -2.72 6.78
C ASP A 27 5.36 -3.57 5.53
N GLU A 28 4.34 -4.20 4.94
CA GLU A 28 4.47 -5.04 3.74
C GLU A 28 5.00 -4.25 2.54
N PHE A 29 4.52 -3.02 2.33
CA PHE A 29 4.85 -2.22 1.15
C PHE A 29 5.90 -1.13 1.40
N TRP A 30 6.29 -0.88 2.65
CA TRP A 30 7.17 0.23 3.03
C TRP A 30 8.47 0.22 2.23
N THR A 31 9.17 -0.91 2.26
CA THR A 31 10.47 -1.08 1.60
C THR A 31 10.37 -0.85 0.09
N ASP A 32 9.32 -1.38 -0.55
CA ASP A 32 9.13 -1.24 -1.99
C ASP A 32 8.83 0.20 -2.41
N VAL A 33 7.93 0.86 -1.69
CA VAL A 33 7.58 2.27 -1.95
C VAL A 33 8.76 3.18 -1.63
N TYR A 34 9.46 2.94 -0.53
CA TYR A 34 10.66 3.69 -0.15
C TYR A 34 11.74 3.59 -1.22
N ASN A 35 12.11 2.36 -1.61
CA ASN A 35 13.13 2.14 -2.65
C ASN A 35 12.72 2.73 -4.01
N PHE A 36 11.43 2.76 -4.32
CA PHE A 36 10.93 3.40 -5.54
C PHE A 36 11.08 4.92 -5.49
N GLN A 37 10.80 5.55 -4.35
CA GLN A 37 10.93 6.99 -4.16
C GLN A 37 12.39 7.44 -4.01
N GLN A 38 13.24 6.65 -3.33
CA GLN A 38 14.68 6.91 -3.18
C GLN A 38 15.40 6.98 -4.53
N LYS A 39 14.97 6.21 -5.54
CA LYS A 39 15.54 6.30 -6.89
C LYS A 39 15.23 7.61 -7.61
N ARG A 40 14.28 8.39 -7.10
CA ARG A 40 13.77 9.64 -7.70
C ARG A 40 14.14 10.88 -6.90
N ILE A 41 14.35 10.71 -5.59
CA ILE A 41 14.61 11.77 -4.63
C ILE A 41 16.01 11.54 -4.05
N GLY A 42 16.87 12.55 -4.13
CA GLY A 42 18.28 12.44 -3.77
C GLY A 42 18.60 12.58 -2.28
N ASP A 43 17.64 13.02 -1.46
CA ASP A 43 17.78 13.19 0.00
C ASP A 43 16.89 12.20 0.75
N GLU A 44 17.45 11.45 1.71
CA GLU A 44 16.75 10.38 2.42
C GLU A 44 15.60 10.88 3.31
N ASN A 45 15.69 12.10 3.86
CA ASN A 45 14.62 12.68 4.69
C ASN A 45 13.41 13.04 3.83
N ASP A 46 13.67 13.58 2.64
CA ASP A 46 12.61 13.89 1.66
C ASP A 46 11.92 12.62 1.14
N VAL A 47 12.64 11.48 1.11
CA VAL A 47 12.08 10.19 0.71
C VAL A 47 11.04 9.71 1.73
N GLU A 48 11.38 9.71 3.02
CA GLU A 48 10.49 9.20 4.07
C GLU A 48 9.19 10.01 4.14
N ASP A 49 9.28 11.34 4.11
CA ASP A 49 8.10 12.22 4.09
C ASP A 49 7.20 11.93 2.88
N VAL A 50 7.79 11.75 1.70
CA VAL A 50 7.03 11.42 0.49
C VAL A 50 6.39 10.03 0.58
N VAL A 51 7.06 9.05 1.19
CA VAL A 51 6.51 7.71 1.44
C VAL A 51 5.32 7.78 2.38
N ILE A 52 5.43 8.49 3.50
CA ILE A 52 4.33 8.70 4.46
C ILE A 52 3.13 9.35 3.78
N GLN A 53 3.35 10.42 3.01
CA GLN A 53 2.28 11.09 2.27
C GLN A 53 1.64 10.20 1.20
N THR A 54 2.43 9.31 0.59
CA THR A 54 1.94 8.34 -0.40
C THR A 54 0.98 7.35 0.26
N PHE A 55 1.38 6.78 1.40
CA PHE A 55 0.50 5.87 2.16
C PHE A 55 -0.74 6.57 2.69
N ALA A 56 -0.61 7.79 3.23
CA ALA A 56 -1.77 8.57 3.69
C ALA A 56 -2.81 8.75 2.57
N LYS A 57 -2.37 9.17 1.37
CA LYS A 57 -3.25 9.33 0.19
C LYS A 57 -3.85 8.01 -0.28
N ALA A 58 -3.09 6.91 -0.20
CA ALA A 58 -3.57 5.59 -0.58
C ALA A 58 -4.63 5.07 0.40
N PHE A 59 -4.41 5.27 1.70
CA PHE A 59 -5.33 4.87 2.76
C PHE A 59 -6.60 5.70 2.81
N ASP A 60 -6.52 7.02 2.57
CA ASP A 60 -7.70 7.87 2.35
C ASP A 60 -8.59 7.35 1.22
N LYS A 61 -7.99 6.74 0.21
CA LYS A 61 -8.67 6.19 -0.97
C LYS A 61 -8.87 4.68 -0.91
N ILE A 62 -8.58 4.01 0.21
CA ILE A 62 -8.62 2.55 0.29
C ILE A 62 -10.01 1.99 -0.03
N ASN A 63 -11.07 2.75 0.28
CA ASN A 63 -12.45 2.38 -0.05
C ASN A 63 -12.76 2.41 -1.55
N THR A 64 -11.97 3.12 -2.35
CA THR A 64 -12.07 3.12 -3.82
C THR A 64 -11.35 1.95 -4.47
N TYR A 65 -10.55 1.20 -3.70
CA TYR A 65 -9.84 0.03 -4.22
C TYR A 65 -10.83 -1.06 -4.65
N ASN A 66 -10.89 -1.32 -5.95
CA ASN A 66 -11.67 -2.40 -6.51
C ASN A 66 -10.76 -3.61 -6.78
N GLU A 67 -10.98 -4.70 -6.03
CA GLU A 67 -10.24 -5.96 -6.15
C GLU A 67 -10.36 -6.54 -7.57
N GLU A 68 -11.48 -6.35 -8.26
CA GLU A 68 -11.69 -6.90 -9.62
C GLU A 68 -10.86 -6.18 -10.69
N PHE A 69 -10.60 -4.87 -10.52
CA PHE A 69 -9.81 -4.08 -11.47
C PHE A 69 -8.30 -4.27 -11.32
N ALA A 70 -7.82 -4.60 -10.13
CA ALA A 70 -6.39 -4.80 -9.88
C ALA A 70 -5.81 -6.00 -10.65
N PHE A 71 -6.65 -6.99 -10.99
CA PHE A 71 -6.22 -8.22 -11.67
C PHE A 71 -6.38 -8.19 -13.19
N GLN A 72 -7.13 -7.25 -13.76
CA GLN A 72 -7.43 -7.24 -15.20
C GLN A 72 -6.25 -6.81 -16.09
N LYS A 73 -5.16 -6.26 -15.54
CA LYS A 73 -4.01 -5.72 -16.31
C LYS A 73 -2.86 -6.70 -16.55
N ARG A 74 -3.08 -8.01 -16.42
CA ARG A 74 -2.12 -9.07 -16.83
C ARG A 74 -2.72 -10.06 -17.82
N GLY A 75 -3.60 -9.58 -18.69
CA GLY A 75 -4.25 -10.37 -19.74
C GLY A 75 -4.58 -9.53 -20.97
N SER A 76 -3.57 -8.99 -21.63
CA SER A 76 -3.60 -8.54 -23.04
C SER A 76 -2.19 -8.62 -23.60
#